data_AF-A0A6I1ZYF2-F1
#
_entry.id   AF-A0A6I1ZYF2-F1
#
_cell.length_a   1.000
_cell.length_b   1.000
_cell.length_c   1.000
_cell.angle_alpha   90.00
_cell.angle_beta   90.00
_cell.angle_gamma   90.00
#
_symmetry.space_group_name_H-M   'P 1'
#
loop_
_entity.id
_entity.type
_entity.pdbx_description
1 polymer ?
#
loop_
_entity_poly.entity_id
_entity_poly.type
_entity_poly.pdbx_seq_one_letter_code
_entity_poly.pdbx_strand_id
1 'polypeptide(L)'
;MRGIFCSTLSATYEEAEEAHVLIMLLGSEGEALRIKSRLEAGAEWGSLAVENSQVKGVEENEGEWLVSPGEMNPLVDEYVYNPDTETGVISEPIRDETIITRGGYWLIEVLEEDTDRRIDTAYRNYLKEKALDEWVASVVDDEDNEIVNYLDAEKKSWAIEQAMRG
;
A
#
# COMPACT_ATOMS: atom_id res chain seq x y z
N MET A 1 17.78 -20.39 -41.31
CA MET A 1 16.35 -20.05 -41.15
C MET A 1 16.29 -19.01 -40.03
N ARG A 2 15.89 -17.78 -40.37
CA ARG A 2 15.84 -16.60 -39.47
C ARG A 2 14.92 -16.91 -38.28
N GLY A 3 15.32 -16.61 -37.05
CA GLY A 3 14.84 -15.45 -36.28
C GLY A 3 13.42 -15.72 -35.77
N ILE A 4 13.15 -15.78 -34.47
CA ILE A 4 12.93 -14.60 -33.62
C ILE A 4 13.39 -14.94 -32.20
N PHE A 5 14.52 -14.39 -31.79
CA PHE A 5 14.74 -14.02 -30.39
C PHE A 5 13.83 -12.81 -30.16
N CYS A 6 12.80 -12.94 -29.32
CA CYS A 6 12.01 -11.81 -28.88
C CYS A 6 12.85 -11.02 -27.86
N SER A 7 13.80 -10.26 -28.38
CA SER A 7 14.48 -9.17 -27.70
C SER A 7 13.59 -7.95 -27.90
N THR A 8 13.00 -7.48 -26.79
CA THR A 8 12.44 -6.15 -26.48
C THR A 8 11.10 -6.27 -25.76
N LEU A 9 11.14 -6.65 -24.48
CA LEU A 9 10.16 -6.20 -23.49
C LEU A 9 10.93 -5.84 -22.22
N SER A 10 11.82 -4.85 -22.37
CA SER A 10 12.19 -3.96 -21.28
C SER A 10 11.34 -2.71 -21.45
N ALA A 11 10.01 -2.89 -21.47
CA ALA A 11 9.14 -1.81 -21.05
C ALA A 11 9.32 -1.79 -19.53
N THR A 12 9.88 -0.71 -19.04
CA THR A 12 10.03 -0.39 -17.62
C THR A 12 8.65 -0.48 -16.98
N TYR A 13 8.32 -1.65 -16.43
CA TYR A 13 7.40 -1.72 -15.31
C TYR A 13 8.11 -0.92 -14.23
N GLU A 14 7.64 0.31 -13.99
CA GLU A 14 7.70 0.84 -12.64
C GLU A 14 6.88 -0.16 -11.81
N GLU A 15 7.55 -1.21 -11.31
CA GLU A 15 7.08 -1.84 -10.09
C GLU A 15 6.90 -0.66 -9.14
N ALA A 16 5.65 -0.37 -8.78
CA ALA A 16 5.40 0.59 -7.72
C ALA A 16 6.12 0.02 -6.49
N GLU A 17 7.29 0.57 -6.21
CA GLU A 17 8.21 0.06 -5.20
C GLU A 17 7.58 0.39 -3.85
N GLU A 18 6.70 -0.48 -3.37
CA GLU A 18 6.02 -0.26 -2.10
C GLU A 18 7.03 -0.20 -0.97
N ALA A 19 7.07 0.94 -0.30
CA ALA A 19 7.94 1.12 0.84
C ALA A 19 7.24 0.67 2.11
N HIS A 20 7.94 -0.14 2.91
CA HIS A 20 7.48 -0.52 4.22
C HIS A 20 7.89 0.54 5.24
N VAL A 21 6.91 1.15 5.91
CA VAL A 21 7.14 2.31 6.74
C VAL A 21 6.39 2.23 8.06
N LEU A 22 6.98 2.83 9.09
CA LEU A 22 6.32 3.15 10.34
C LEU A 22 6.02 4.64 10.35
N ILE A 23 4.76 5.01 10.58
CA ILE A 23 4.29 6.40 10.57
C ILE A 23 3.51 6.75 11.83
N MET A 24 3.66 8.00 12.28
CA MET A 24 2.92 8.53 13.41
C MET A 24 2.59 10.01 13.19
N LEU A 25 1.32 10.39 13.34
CA LEU A 25 0.87 11.78 13.23
C LEU A 25 0.57 12.36 14.61
N LEU A 26 1.35 13.35 15.02
CA LEU A 26 1.32 13.92 16.36
C LEU A 26 0.82 15.36 16.37
N GLY A 27 0.32 15.81 17.52
CA GLY A 27 -0.32 17.12 17.65
C GLY A 27 0.66 18.27 17.77
N SER A 28 1.92 18.02 18.15
CA SER A 28 2.90 19.09 18.28
C SER A 28 4.33 18.62 18.07
N GLU A 29 5.20 19.54 17.69
CA GLU A 29 6.64 19.29 17.56
C GLU A 29 7.25 18.79 18.89
N GLY A 30 6.87 19.42 20.01
CA GLY A 30 7.36 19.03 21.32
C GLY A 30 6.87 17.67 21.81
N GLU A 31 5.74 17.19 21.28
CA GLU A 31 5.27 15.81 21.46
C GLU A 31 6.06 14.85 20.57
N ALA A 32 6.24 15.19 19.29
CA ALA A 32 7.03 14.41 18.35
C ALA A 32 8.47 14.19 18.80
N LEU A 33 9.15 15.24 19.27
CA LEU A 33 10.50 15.11 19.81
C LEU A 33 10.57 14.20 21.05
N ARG A 34 9.56 14.26 21.93
CA ARG A 34 9.51 13.37 23.11
C ARG A 34 9.31 11.91 22.71
N ILE A 35 8.44 11.66 21.74
CA ILE A 35 8.16 10.31 21.25
C ILE A 35 9.39 9.76 20.54
N LYS A 36 10.05 10.55 19.68
CA LYS A 36 11.32 10.20 19.05
C LYS A 36 12.37 9.78 20.08
N SER A 37 12.62 10.58 21.12
CA SER A 37 13.58 10.20 22.16
C SER A 37 13.21 8.93 22.92
N ARG A 38 11.92 8.60 23.03
CA ARG A 38 11.48 7.33 23.63
C ARG A 38 11.76 6.15 22.70
N LEU A 39 11.49 6.30 21.40
CA LEU A 39 11.77 5.30 20.38
C LEU A 39 13.28 5.03 20.29
N GLU A 40 14.11 6.08 20.27
CA GLU A 40 15.58 5.96 20.33
C GLU A 40 16.09 5.28 21.61
N ALA A 41 15.33 5.38 22.71
CA ALA A 41 15.62 4.68 23.96
C ALA A 41 15.12 3.22 23.98
N GLY A 42 14.56 2.72 22.87
CA GLY A 42 14.07 1.35 22.71
C GLY A 42 12.62 1.14 23.12
N ALA A 43 11.78 2.19 23.11
CA ALA A 43 10.34 2.01 23.25
C ALA A 43 9.73 1.39 21.97
N GLU A 44 8.69 0.58 22.14
CA GLU A 44 7.98 -0.05 21.03
C GLU A 44 7.15 0.96 20.23
N TRP A 45 7.33 0.99 18.90
CA TRP A 45 6.62 1.91 18.01
C TRP A 45 5.11 1.71 18.08
N GLY A 46 4.65 0.45 17.95
CA GLY A 46 3.23 0.13 17.86
C GLY A 46 2.40 0.64 19.02
N SER A 47 2.90 0.45 20.24
CA SER A 47 2.24 0.97 21.45
C SER A 47 2.16 2.49 21.46
N LEU A 48 3.24 3.18 21.07
CA LEU A 48 3.27 4.64 21.01
C LEU A 48 2.36 5.19 19.91
N ALA A 49 2.28 4.51 18.77
CA ALA A 49 1.42 4.87 17.66
C ALA A 49 -0.06 4.76 18.06
N VAL A 50 -0.48 3.64 18.66
CA VAL A 50 -1.86 3.45 19.12
C VAL A 50 -2.26 4.49 20.16
N GLU A 51 -1.36 4.85 21.08
CA GLU A 51 -1.66 5.79 22.16
C GLU A 51 -1.72 7.26 21.71
N ASN A 52 -0.90 7.67 20.75
CA ASN A 52 -0.63 9.09 20.48
C ASN A 52 -0.92 9.52 19.04
N SER A 53 -0.95 8.59 18.08
CA SER A 53 -1.14 8.92 16.67
C SER A 53 -2.57 9.37 16.37
N GLN A 54 -2.68 10.36 15.50
CA GLN A 54 -3.95 10.85 14.94
C GLN A 54 -4.27 10.21 13.58
N VAL A 55 -3.42 9.30 13.08
CA VAL A 55 -3.66 8.55 11.84
C VAL A 55 -4.83 7.58 12.02
N LYS A 56 -5.75 7.55 11.06
CA LYS A 56 -6.86 6.58 11.06
C LYS A 56 -6.34 5.18 10.76
N GLY A 57 -6.85 4.16 11.44
CA GLY A 57 -6.40 2.77 11.25
C GLY A 57 -5.17 2.38 12.05
N VAL A 58 -4.60 3.30 12.84
CA VAL A 58 -3.42 3.01 13.69
C VAL A 58 -3.69 1.95 14.76
N GLU A 59 -4.94 1.79 15.19
CA GLU A 59 -5.35 0.75 16.16
C GLU A 59 -5.21 -0.67 15.59
N GLU A 60 -5.30 -0.82 14.27
CA GLU A 60 -5.27 -2.11 13.58
C GLU A 60 -3.86 -2.44 13.08
N ASN A 61 -3.17 -1.43 12.54
CA ASN A 61 -1.86 -1.59 11.93
C ASN A 61 -0.70 -1.17 12.83
N GLU A 62 -0.96 -0.67 14.03
CA GLU A 62 0.06 -0.22 14.99
C GLU A 62 1.05 0.81 14.40
N GLY A 63 0.64 1.56 13.37
CA GLY A 63 1.48 2.54 12.69
C GLY A 63 2.36 1.97 11.57
N GLU A 64 2.23 0.69 11.22
CA GLU A 64 2.94 0.02 10.13
C GLU A 64 2.13 0.03 8.83
N TRP A 65 2.73 0.51 7.74
CA TRP A 65 2.05 0.71 6.44
C TRP A 65 2.95 0.29 5.29
N LEU A 66 2.36 -0.31 4.26
CA LEU A 66 2.93 -0.33 2.92
C LEU A 66 2.38 0.87 2.17
N VAL A 67 3.27 1.69 1.62
CA VAL A 67 2.89 2.93 0.94
C VAL A 67 3.39 2.87 -0.48
N SER A 68 2.50 2.92 -1.47
CA SER A 68 2.83 3.21 -2.86
C SER A 68 2.95 4.72 -3.12
N PRO A 69 3.70 5.17 -4.15
CA PRO A 69 3.78 6.59 -4.48
C PRO A 69 2.39 7.17 -4.81
N GLY A 70 1.99 8.25 -4.15
CA GLY A 70 0.70 8.92 -4.34
C GLY A 70 -0.46 8.32 -3.54
N GLU A 71 -0.24 7.27 -2.76
CA GLU A 71 -1.28 6.64 -1.93
C GLU A 71 -1.51 7.39 -0.62
N MET A 72 -0.45 7.97 -0.05
CA MET A 72 -0.48 8.61 1.26
C MET A 72 -0.36 10.14 1.16
N ASN A 73 -0.13 10.80 2.30
CA ASN A 73 0.10 12.23 2.36
C ASN A 73 1.37 12.57 1.55
N PRO A 74 1.36 13.61 0.69
CA PRO A 74 2.51 13.98 -0.12
C PRO A 74 3.81 14.18 0.66
N LEU A 75 3.73 14.61 1.94
CA LEU A 75 4.92 14.77 2.80
C LEU A 75 5.52 13.43 3.22
N VAL A 76 4.67 12.41 3.40
CA VAL A 76 5.12 11.05 3.69
C VAL A 76 5.78 10.48 2.44
N ASP A 77 5.13 10.58 1.29
CA ASP A 77 5.68 10.11 0.01
C ASP A 77 7.02 10.79 -0.31
N GLU A 78 7.09 12.12 -0.16
CA GLU A 78 8.33 12.88 -0.40
C GLU A 78 9.47 12.41 0.49
N TYR A 79 9.21 12.07 1.75
CA TYR A 79 10.24 11.58 2.65
C TYR A 79 10.64 10.13 2.33
N VAL A 80 9.65 9.26 2.13
CA VAL A 80 9.84 7.82 1.94
C VAL A 80 10.58 7.51 0.64
N TYR A 81 10.25 8.21 -0.44
CA TYR A 81 10.84 8.02 -1.76
C TYR A 81 12.03 8.94 -2.04
N ASN A 82 12.53 9.66 -1.02
CA ASN A 82 13.74 10.46 -1.17
C ASN A 82 14.97 9.54 -1.20
N PRO A 83 15.83 9.62 -2.24
CA PRO A 83 17.05 8.81 -2.30
C PRO A 83 18.05 9.11 -1.18
N ASP A 84 17.91 10.24 -0.48
CA ASP A 84 18.75 10.62 0.67
C ASP A 84 18.20 10.10 2.01
N THR A 85 17.03 9.45 2.03
CA THR A 85 16.44 8.90 3.25
C THR A 85 17.14 7.61 3.67
N GLU A 86 17.58 7.56 4.93
CA GLU A 86 18.22 6.39 5.50
C GLU A 86 17.17 5.43 6.09
N THR A 87 17.27 4.15 5.74
CA THR A 87 16.41 3.08 6.28
C THR A 87 16.78 2.76 7.73
N GLY A 88 15.78 2.40 8.54
CA GLY A 88 15.93 2.11 9.97
C GLY A 88 16.25 3.34 10.83
N VAL A 89 16.10 4.55 10.28
CA VAL A 89 16.31 5.81 10.99
C VAL A 89 14.99 6.57 11.10
N ILE A 90 14.70 7.04 12.31
CA ILE A 90 13.52 7.85 12.61
C ILE A 90 13.76 9.27 12.13
N SER A 91 12.85 9.78 11.29
CA SER A 91 12.87 11.13 10.75
C SER A 91 12.92 12.21 11.83
N GLU A 92 13.30 13.43 11.45
CA GLU A 92 12.92 14.60 12.23
C GLU A 92 11.41 14.84 12.13
N PRO A 93 10.76 15.49 13.10
CA PRO A 93 9.34 15.84 13.01
C PRO A 93 9.04 16.68 11.77
N ILE A 94 8.28 16.14 10.83
CA ILE A 94 7.92 16.83 9.58
C ILE A 94 6.58 17.52 9.79
N ARG A 95 6.56 18.85 9.68
CA ARG A 95 5.33 19.64 9.87
C ARG A 95 4.40 19.49 8.68
N ASP A 96 3.16 19.08 8.96
CA ASP A 96 2.06 19.08 8.02
C ASP A 96 1.29 20.40 8.08
N GLU A 97 1.36 21.18 7.01
CA GLU A 97 0.66 22.47 6.91
C GLU A 97 -0.83 22.32 6.56
N THR A 98 -1.25 21.15 6.09
CA THR A 98 -2.64 20.87 5.70
C THR A 98 -3.53 20.60 6.92
N ILE A 99 -2.93 20.23 8.06
CA ILE A 99 -3.65 19.94 9.31
C ILE A 99 -3.67 21.16 10.23
N ILE A 100 -4.72 21.95 10.07
CA ILE A 100 -4.85 23.30 10.68
C ILE A 100 -5.38 23.25 12.12
N THR A 101 -6.09 22.19 12.53
CA THR A 101 -6.87 22.17 13.78
C THR A 101 -6.07 21.83 15.04
N ARG A 102 -5.05 20.97 14.92
CA ARG A 102 -4.17 20.61 16.05
C ARG A 102 -2.69 20.77 15.80
N GLY A 103 -2.26 21.12 14.58
CA GLY A 103 -0.88 20.92 14.15
C GLY A 103 -0.66 19.43 13.85
N GLY A 104 -0.08 19.12 12.70
CA GLY A 104 0.30 17.77 12.33
C GLY A 104 1.81 17.70 12.26
N TYR A 105 2.42 16.80 13.03
CA TYR A 105 3.84 16.48 12.89
C TYR A 105 3.96 14.99 12.61
N TRP A 106 4.57 14.66 11.48
CA TRP A 106 4.86 13.29 11.09
C TRP A 106 6.20 12.85 11.67
N LEU A 107 6.20 11.68 12.31
CA LEU A 107 7.40 10.87 12.49
C LEU A 107 7.31 9.68 11.54
N ILE A 108 8.39 9.43 10.82
CA ILE A 108 8.46 8.39 9.79
C ILE A 108 9.75 7.60 9.99
N GLU A 109 9.67 6.28 9.89
CA GLU A 109 10.83 5.40 9.80
C GLU A 109 10.61 4.46 8.61
N VAL A 110 11.51 4.51 7.63
CA VAL A 110 11.47 3.59 6.50
C VAL A 110 12.17 2.31 6.91
N LEU A 111 11.46 1.19 6.93
CA LEU A 111 12.03 -0.10 7.27
C LEU A 111 12.83 -0.63 6.09
N GLU A 112 13.96 -1.26 6.36
CA GLU A 112 14.62 -2.09 5.35
C GLU A 112 13.67 -3.20 4.91
N GLU A 113 13.70 -3.54 3.61
CA GLU A 113 12.98 -4.68 3.07
C GLU A 113 13.54 -5.97 3.68
N ASP A 114 12.97 -6.39 4.81
CA ASP A 114 13.38 -7.59 5.53
C ASP A 114 12.83 -8.82 4.79
N THR A 115 13.65 -9.37 3.89
CA THR A 115 13.33 -10.56 3.08
C THR A 115 13.03 -11.81 3.92
N ASP A 116 13.40 -11.82 5.22
CA ASP A 116 13.26 -12.96 6.12
C ASP A 116 12.22 -12.73 7.25
N ARG A 117 11.51 -11.61 7.24
CA ARG A 117 10.51 -11.31 8.29
C ARG A 117 9.36 -12.32 8.26
N ARG A 118 8.99 -12.83 9.43
CA ARG A 118 7.78 -13.65 9.59
C ARG A 118 6.55 -12.78 9.31
N ILE A 119 5.98 -12.95 8.12
CA ILE A 119 4.68 -12.37 7.73
C ILE A 119 3.62 -12.85 8.73
N ASP A 120 3.03 -11.93 9.50
CA ASP A 120 1.91 -12.24 10.39
C ASP A 120 0.62 -12.51 9.58
N THR A 121 -0.47 -12.88 10.25
CA THR A 121 -1.69 -13.31 9.55
C THR A 121 -2.43 -12.16 8.88
N ALA A 122 -2.46 -10.97 9.49
CA ALA A 122 -3.13 -9.81 8.92
C ALA A 122 -2.35 -9.32 7.70
N TYR A 123 -1.03 -9.18 7.83
CA TYR A 123 -0.17 -8.78 6.72
C TYR A 123 -0.19 -9.81 5.58
N ARG A 124 -0.20 -11.11 5.89
CA ARG A 124 -0.37 -12.17 4.88
C ARG A 124 -1.69 -12.08 4.13
N ASN A 125 -2.77 -11.70 4.81
CA ASN A 125 -4.07 -11.59 4.18
C ASN A 125 -4.13 -10.37 3.26
N TYR A 126 -3.56 -9.24 3.69
CA TYR A 126 -3.37 -8.07 2.83
C TYR A 126 -2.59 -8.42 1.56
N LEU A 127 -1.43 -9.08 1.69
CA LEU A 127 -0.62 -9.49 0.52
C LEU A 127 -1.36 -10.42 -0.44
N LYS A 128 -2.24 -11.28 0.08
CA LYS A 128 -3.09 -12.15 -0.77
C LYS A 128 -4.17 -11.37 -1.50
N GLU A 129 -4.82 -10.43 -0.82
CA GLU A 129 -5.86 -9.58 -1.41
C GLU A 129 -5.25 -8.73 -2.51
N LYS A 130 -4.10 -8.11 -2.24
CA LYS A 130 -3.33 -7.37 -3.22
C LYS A 130 -2.94 -8.22 -4.44
N ALA A 131 -2.33 -9.38 -4.21
CA ALA A 131 -1.94 -10.27 -5.31
C ALA A 131 -3.15 -10.77 -6.13
N LEU A 132 -4.31 -10.90 -5.50
CA LEU A 132 -5.55 -11.23 -6.20
C LEU A 132 -6.03 -10.05 -7.05
N ASP A 133 -6.04 -8.83 -6.51
CA ASP A 133 -6.47 -7.62 -7.22
C ASP A 133 -5.57 -7.32 -8.42
N GLU A 134 -4.24 -7.42 -8.24
CA GLU A 134 -3.26 -7.31 -9.33
C GLU A 134 -3.50 -8.37 -10.42
N TRP A 135 -3.76 -9.62 -10.02
CA TRP A 135 -4.06 -10.68 -10.97
C TRP A 135 -5.37 -10.40 -11.72
N VAL A 136 -6.43 -9.97 -11.03
CA VAL A 136 -7.71 -9.61 -11.67
C VAL A 136 -7.52 -8.47 -12.67
N ALA A 137 -6.79 -7.42 -12.31
CA ALA A 137 -6.47 -6.32 -13.21
C ALA A 137 -5.74 -6.82 -14.46
N SER A 138 -4.75 -7.69 -14.29
CA SER A 138 -4.00 -8.29 -15.40
C SER A 138 -4.88 -9.09 -16.36
N VAL A 139 -5.92 -9.77 -15.85
CA VAL A 139 -6.86 -10.56 -16.65
C VAL A 139 -7.86 -9.64 -17.37
N VAL A 140 -8.29 -8.55 -16.74
CA VAL A 140 -9.25 -7.61 -17.35
C VAL A 140 -8.59 -6.79 -18.46
N ASP A 141 -7.33 -6.41 -18.30
CA ASP A 141 -6.61 -5.55 -19.24
C ASP A 141 -5.94 -6.32 -20.40
N ASP A 142 -5.99 -7.65 -20.38
CA ASP A 142 -5.42 -8.48 -21.45
C ASP A 142 -6.32 -8.44 -22.71
N GLU A 143 -5.81 -7.85 -23.79
CA GLU A 143 -6.49 -7.75 -25.09
C GLU A 143 -6.79 -9.12 -25.72
N ASP A 144 -6.10 -10.18 -25.31
CA ASP A 144 -6.36 -11.56 -25.77
C ASP A 144 -7.52 -12.24 -25.03
N ASN A 145 -8.01 -11.65 -23.92
CA ASN A 145 -9.14 -12.21 -23.16
C ASN A 145 -10.50 -11.85 -23.79
N GLU A 146 -11.00 -12.73 -24.65
CA GLU A 146 -12.35 -12.59 -25.22
C GLU A 146 -13.44 -13.06 -24.24
N ILE A 147 -14.36 -12.17 -23.87
CA ILE A 147 -15.60 -12.56 -23.17
C ILE A 147 -16.54 -13.28 -24.15
N VAL A 148 -16.43 -14.61 -24.21
CA VAL A 148 -17.32 -15.43 -25.05
C VAL A 148 -18.67 -15.65 -24.34
N ASN A 149 -19.68 -14.90 -24.77
CA ASN A 149 -21.04 -15.09 -24.26
C ASN A 149 -21.76 -16.23 -24.99
N TYR A 150 -21.80 -17.41 -24.38
CA TYR A 150 -22.50 -18.58 -24.91
C TYR A 150 -24.04 -18.49 -24.87
N LEU A 151 -24.60 -17.53 -24.13
CA LEU A 151 -26.02 -17.27 -23.95
C LEU A 151 -26.44 -16.02 -24.75
N ASP A 152 -26.43 -16.18 -26.06
CA ASP A 152 -26.99 -15.20 -26.99
C ASP A 152 -28.50 -15.00 -26.79
N ALA A 153 -29.04 -13.92 -27.38
CA ALA A 153 -30.44 -13.55 -27.23
C ALA A 153 -31.40 -14.65 -27.74
N GLU A 154 -30.98 -15.43 -28.74
CA GLU A 154 -31.79 -16.49 -29.32
C GLU A 154 -31.94 -17.66 -28.35
N LYS A 155 -30.84 -18.12 -27.73
CA LYS A 155 -30.88 -19.16 -26.68
C LYS A 155 -31.63 -18.70 -25.44
N LYS A 156 -31.54 -17.42 -25.06
CA LYS A 156 -32.33 -16.83 -23.98
C LYS A 156 -33.83 -16.85 -24.30
N SER A 157 -34.21 -16.40 -25.50
CA SER A 157 -35.61 -16.46 -25.96
C SER A 157 -36.13 -17.89 -26.05
N TRP A 158 -35.33 -18.83 -26.56
CA TRP A 158 -35.68 -20.24 -26.60
C TRP A 158 -35.94 -20.82 -25.21
N ALA A 159 -35.07 -20.52 -24.23
CA ALA A 159 -35.23 -21.00 -22.86
C ALA A 159 -36.50 -20.45 -22.19
N ILE A 160 -36.82 -19.18 -22.42
CA ILE A 160 -38.06 -18.55 -21.94
C ILE A 160 -39.29 -19.23 -22.57
N GLU A 161 -39.27 -19.51 -23.87
CA GLU A 161 -40.36 -20.21 -24.55
C GLU A 161 -40.58 -21.64 -24.04
N GLN A 162 -39.50 -22.39 -23.79
CA GLN A 162 -39.62 -23.73 -23.22
C GLN A 162 -40.20 -23.71 -21.80
N ALA A 163 -39.79 -22.74 -20.97
CA ALA A 163 -40.31 -22.59 -19.61
C ALA A 163 -41.80 -22.22 -19.57
N MET A 164 -42.29 -21.47 -20.56
CA MET A 164 -43.72 -21.14 -20.70
C MET A 164 -44.58 -22.29 -21.27
N ARG A 165 -43.97 -23.32 -21.84
CA ARG A 165 -44.65 -24.51 -22.40
C ARG A 165 -44.83 -25.65 -21.38
N GLY A 166 -44.34 -25.48 -20.16
CA GLY A 166 -44.55 -26.39 -19.02
C GLY A 166 -45.90 -26.17 -18.34
#